data_AF-A0AAE1SX61-F1
#
_entry.id   AF-A0AAE1SX61-F1
#
_cell.length_a   1.000
_cell.length_b   1.000
_cell.length_c   1.000
_cell.angle_alpha   90.00
_cell.angle_beta   90.00
_cell.angle_gamma   90.00
#
_symmetry.space_group_name_H-M   'P 1'
#
loop_
_entity.id
_entity.type
_entity.pdbx_description
1 polymer ?
#
loop_
_entity_poly.entity_id
_entity_poly.type
_entity_poly.pdbx_seq_one_letter_code
_entity_poly.pdbx_strand_id
1 'polypeptide(L)'
;MEWESDASELKAAGAELLPDGRSGLRIHGWVIESRKGSILTSLQLEKWEELQTSHLPEMVFGDNSLVLKHVNTGTKIHFNAFDALVGWKHTALPPVEVPAAAKWKFRSKPLQQVVLDYDYTFTTPYNGSETVERNAEKGYPSDCAAYSDPSIISERLPIIMQKAQKLSIEIPCKH
;
A
#
# COMPACT_ATOMS: atom_id res chain seq x y z
N MET A 1 -6.07 -9.47 -20.39
CA MET A 1 -5.86 -8.16 -21.03
C MET A 1 -4.44 -7.77 -20.71
N GLU A 2 -3.51 -8.17 -21.56
CA GLU A 2 -2.13 -7.72 -21.49
C GLU A 2 -2.15 -6.27 -21.97
N TRP A 3 -1.69 -5.35 -21.11
CA TRP A 3 -1.57 -3.95 -21.49
C TRP A 3 -0.32 -3.84 -22.36
N GLU A 4 -0.50 -3.86 -23.68
CA GLU A 4 0.53 -3.50 -24.63
C GLU A 4 0.62 -1.98 -24.65
N SER A 5 1.47 -1.41 -23.80
CA SER A 5 1.89 -0.02 -23.95
C SER A 5 2.45 0.21 -25.33
N ASP A 6 1.89 1.17 -26.06
CA ASP A 6 2.47 1.61 -27.34
C ASP A 6 3.88 2.14 -27.09
N ALA A 7 4.88 1.48 -27.66
CA ALA A 7 6.30 1.84 -27.49
C ALA A 7 6.59 3.30 -27.90
N SER A 8 5.72 3.88 -28.73
CA SER A 8 5.73 5.29 -29.11
C SER A 8 5.40 6.23 -27.94
N GLU A 9 4.38 5.90 -27.13
CA GLU A 9 3.96 6.70 -25.97
C GLU A 9 5.00 6.65 -24.85
N LEU A 10 5.58 5.46 -24.62
CA LEU A 10 6.66 5.29 -23.63
C LEU A 10 7.85 6.17 -23.98
N LYS A 11 8.29 6.17 -25.24
CA LYS A 11 9.39 7.03 -25.70
C LYS A 11 9.06 8.52 -25.60
N ALA A 12 7.83 8.93 -25.92
CA ALA A 12 7.40 10.32 -25.79
C ALA A 12 7.46 10.81 -24.32
N ALA A 13 7.19 9.91 -23.36
CA ALA A 13 7.30 10.18 -21.93
C ALA A 13 8.74 10.04 -21.38
N GLY A 14 9.74 9.69 -22.21
CA GLY A 14 11.10 9.41 -21.76
C GLY A 14 11.22 8.12 -20.93
N ALA A 15 10.28 7.19 -21.11
CA ALA A 15 10.28 5.87 -20.50
C ALA A 15 10.88 4.81 -21.43
N GLU A 16 11.63 3.89 -20.85
CA GLU A 16 12.22 2.72 -21.51
C GLU A 16 11.72 1.45 -20.84
N LEU A 17 11.35 0.42 -21.60
CA LEU A 17 11.00 -0.88 -21.01
C LEU A 17 12.21 -1.52 -20.33
N LEU A 18 11.97 -2.30 -19.28
CA LEU A 18 13.03 -3.04 -18.62
C LEU A 18 13.56 -4.17 -19.53
N PRO A 19 14.88 -4.43 -19.49
CA PRO A 19 15.45 -5.58 -20.19
C PRO A 19 14.97 -6.89 -19.55
N ASP A 20 15.10 -7.98 -20.31
CA ASP A 20 14.90 -9.37 -19.86
C ASP A 20 13.44 -9.83 -19.67
N GLY A 21 12.47 -9.15 -20.30
CA GLY A 21 11.06 -9.54 -20.24
C GLY A 21 10.41 -9.30 -18.87
N ARG A 22 11.08 -8.54 -17.99
CA ARG A 22 10.52 -8.10 -16.72
C ARG A 22 9.39 -7.11 -16.96
N SER A 23 8.31 -7.25 -16.18
CA SER A 23 7.14 -6.38 -16.28
C SER A 23 7.40 -5.04 -15.59
N GLY A 24 7.91 -4.07 -16.34
CA GLY A 24 8.21 -2.74 -15.80
C GLY A 24 8.85 -1.78 -16.80
N LEU A 25 9.18 -0.59 -16.31
CA LEU A 25 9.80 0.46 -17.09
C LEU A 25 10.81 1.27 -16.27
N ARG A 26 11.67 1.98 -16.97
CA ARG A 26 12.58 2.98 -16.44
C ARG A 26 12.17 4.35 -16.96
N ILE A 27 12.00 5.32 -16.07
CA ILE A 27 11.64 6.69 -16.43
C ILE A 27 12.30 7.66 -15.47
N HIS A 28 12.94 8.73 -15.98
CA HIS A 28 13.53 9.81 -15.19
C HIS A 28 14.37 9.37 -13.97
N GLY A 29 15.22 8.34 -14.13
CA GLY A 29 16.07 7.83 -13.05
C GLY A 29 15.40 6.84 -12.09
N TRP A 30 14.10 6.59 -12.25
CA TRP A 30 13.35 5.55 -11.55
C TRP A 30 13.27 4.28 -12.39
N VAL A 31 13.41 3.14 -11.73
CA VAL A 31 13.08 1.80 -12.23
C VAL A 31 11.83 1.35 -11.50
N ILE A 32 10.75 1.13 -12.24
CA ILE A 32 9.46 0.67 -11.74
C ILE A 32 9.25 -0.75 -12.25
N GLU A 33 9.22 -1.71 -11.34
CA GLU A 33 9.09 -3.13 -11.65
C GLU A 33 7.88 -3.70 -10.91
N SER A 34 7.06 -4.45 -11.62
CA SER A 34 5.95 -5.21 -11.04
C SER A 34 6.19 -6.69 -11.25
N ARG A 35 5.95 -7.48 -10.21
CA ARG A 35 5.95 -8.93 -10.27
C ARG A 35 4.54 -9.44 -10.00
N LYS A 36 4.06 -10.30 -10.90
CA LYS A 36 2.79 -11.01 -10.76
C LYS A 36 3.11 -12.49 -10.70
N GLY A 37 2.74 -13.12 -9.60
CA GLY A 37 2.83 -14.55 -9.34
C GLY A 37 1.45 -15.13 -9.04
N SER A 38 1.43 -16.43 -8.74
CA SER A 38 0.23 -17.14 -8.32
C SER A 38 -0.10 -16.87 -6.85
N ILE A 39 -1.28 -17.34 -6.43
CA ILE A 39 -1.62 -17.48 -5.02
C ILE A 39 -0.60 -18.42 -4.36
N LEU A 40 -0.33 -18.20 -3.07
CA LEU A 40 0.55 -19.04 -2.27
C LEU A 40 0.19 -20.52 -2.40
N THR A 41 1.21 -21.34 -2.63
CA THR A 41 1.13 -22.80 -2.52
C THR A 41 1.34 -23.23 -1.07
N SER A 42 0.93 -24.44 -0.71
CA SER A 42 1.12 -24.99 0.65
C SER A 42 2.58 -24.93 1.12
N LEU A 43 3.53 -25.17 0.22
CA LEU A 43 4.97 -25.09 0.53
C LEU A 43 5.43 -23.65 0.81
N GLN A 44 4.87 -22.66 0.12
CA GLN A 44 5.19 -21.25 0.39
C GLN A 44 4.52 -20.77 1.68
N LEU A 45 3.36 -21.34 2.03
CA LEU A 45 2.63 -21.00 3.24
C LEU A 45 3.42 -21.33 4.53
N GLU A 46 4.27 -22.36 4.51
CA GLU A 46 5.21 -22.66 5.61
C GLU A 46 6.11 -21.48 5.95
N LYS A 47 6.59 -20.71 4.96
CA LYS A 47 7.39 -19.50 5.20
C LYS A 47 6.59 -18.37 5.85
N TRP A 48 5.27 -18.41 5.71
CA TRP A 48 4.36 -17.42 6.26
C TRP A 48 3.91 -17.78 7.69
N GLU A 49 4.23 -18.99 8.17
CA GLU A 49 4.04 -19.36 9.58
C GLU A 49 4.89 -18.48 10.52
N GLU A 50 5.95 -17.84 10.01
CA GLU A 50 6.71 -16.80 10.70
C GLU A 50 5.85 -15.63 11.17
N LEU A 51 4.73 -15.34 10.49
CA LEU A 51 3.78 -14.32 10.91
C LEU A 51 3.03 -14.71 12.19
N GLN A 52 3.11 -15.97 12.65
CA GLN A 52 2.47 -16.50 13.86
C GLN A 52 1.01 -16.03 14.00
N THR A 53 0.24 -16.17 12.91
CA THR A 53 -1.19 -15.85 12.86
C THR A 53 -1.96 -17.08 12.41
N SER A 54 -3.09 -17.35 13.05
CA SER A 54 -4.03 -18.39 12.60
C SER A 54 -4.96 -17.90 11.49
N HIS A 55 -4.89 -16.61 11.14
CA HIS A 55 -5.75 -15.95 10.19
C HIS A 55 -4.91 -15.35 9.06
N LEU A 56 -5.05 -15.93 7.86
CA LEU A 56 -4.52 -15.42 6.60
C LEU A 56 -5.67 -15.26 5.60
N PRO A 57 -5.58 -14.32 4.65
CA PRO A 57 -6.54 -14.23 3.57
C PRO A 57 -6.56 -15.54 2.76
N GLU A 58 -7.70 -15.89 2.17
CA GLU A 58 -7.81 -17.10 1.33
C GLU A 58 -6.88 -17.01 0.10
N MET A 59 -6.78 -15.82 -0.50
CA MET A 59 -5.98 -15.57 -1.68
C MET A 59 -4.80 -14.65 -1.34
N VAL A 60 -3.72 -15.22 -0.81
CA VAL A 60 -2.48 -14.47 -0.58
C VAL A 60 -1.60 -14.54 -1.82
N PHE A 61 -1.28 -13.39 -2.41
CA PHE A 61 -0.32 -13.29 -3.50
C PHE A 61 1.07 -12.93 -2.96
N GLY A 62 1.70 -13.88 -2.26
CA GLY A 62 2.95 -13.60 -1.55
C GLY A 62 4.13 -13.27 -2.46
N ASP A 63 4.09 -13.74 -3.71
CA ASP A 63 5.08 -13.48 -4.74
C ASP A 63 4.87 -12.16 -5.50
N ASN A 64 3.70 -11.52 -5.32
CA ASN A 64 3.40 -10.26 -5.98
C ASN A 64 4.16 -9.12 -5.32
N SER A 65 4.73 -8.26 -6.15
CA SER A 65 5.37 -7.04 -5.65
C SER A 65 5.29 -5.91 -6.66
N LEU A 66 5.33 -4.68 -6.14
CA LEU A 66 5.60 -3.48 -6.91
C LEU A 66 6.82 -2.81 -6.29
N VAL A 67 7.83 -2.52 -7.10
CA VAL A 67 9.11 -1.97 -6.65
C VAL A 67 9.40 -0.70 -7.44
N LEU A 68 9.60 0.40 -6.75
CA LEU A 68 10.08 1.68 -7.28
C LEU A 68 11.48 1.90 -6.74
N LYS A 69 12.48 1.86 -7.61
CA LYS A 69 13.89 2.08 -7.24
C LYS A 69 14.43 3.31 -7.96
N HIS A 70 14.88 4.30 -7.22
CA HIS A 70 15.61 5.42 -7.76
C HIS A 70 17.09 5.04 -7.92
N VAL A 71 17.59 5.06 -9.15
CA VAL A 71 18.93 4.53 -9.49
C VAL A 71 20.05 5.35 -8.88
N ASN A 72 19.86 6.67 -8.77
CA ASN A 72 20.92 7.58 -8.33
C ASN A 72 21.08 7.61 -6.80
N THR A 73 19.98 7.57 -6.04
CA THR A 73 20.02 7.59 -4.57
C THR A 73 20.04 6.19 -3.96
N GLY A 74 19.64 5.17 -4.72
CA GLY A 74 19.44 3.81 -4.20
C GLY A 74 18.17 3.66 -3.36
N THR A 75 17.35 4.71 -3.25
CA THR A 75 16.06 4.66 -2.55
C THR A 75 15.13 3.68 -3.26
N LYS A 76 14.57 2.75 -2.50
CA LYS A 76 13.70 1.70 -3.00
C LYS A 76 12.45 1.63 -2.13
N ILE A 77 11.31 1.88 -2.76
CA ILE A 77 9.99 1.66 -2.16
C ILE A 77 9.46 0.37 -2.75
N HIS A 78 9.03 -0.56 -1.91
CA HIS A 78 8.46 -1.82 -2.36
C HIS A 78 7.16 -2.11 -1.63
N PHE A 79 6.19 -2.64 -2.37
CA PHE A 79 4.88 -3.03 -1.88
C PHE A 79 4.77 -4.54 -1.99
N ASN A 80 4.47 -5.21 -0.89
CA ASN A 80 4.25 -6.65 -0.86
C ASN A 80 3.18 -7.02 0.18
N ALA A 81 2.61 -8.21 0.03
CA ALA A 81 1.54 -8.70 0.91
C ALA A 81 2.05 -9.09 2.31
N PHE A 82 3.34 -9.44 2.44
CA PHE A 82 3.90 -9.92 3.71
C PHE A 82 3.99 -8.79 4.72
N ASP A 83 4.64 -7.69 4.34
CA ASP A 83 4.79 -6.49 5.16
C ASP A 83 3.43 -5.86 5.47
N ALA A 84 2.50 -5.94 4.51
CA ALA A 84 1.12 -5.53 4.71
C ALA A 84 0.45 -6.34 5.84
N LEU A 85 0.64 -7.65 5.87
CA LEU A 85 0.10 -8.53 6.92
C LEU A 85 0.83 -8.38 8.26
N VAL A 86 2.13 -8.06 8.26
CA VAL A 86 2.85 -7.64 9.47
C VAL A 86 2.20 -6.38 10.06
N GLY A 87 1.96 -5.36 9.22
CA GLY A 87 1.29 -4.13 9.65
C GLY A 87 -0.12 -4.36 10.21
N TRP A 88 -0.90 -5.23 9.57
CA TRP A 88 -2.22 -5.63 10.07
C TRP A 88 -2.12 -6.30 11.45
N LYS A 89 -1.19 -7.25 11.65
CA LYS A 89 -1.01 -7.93 12.94
C LYS A 89 -0.69 -6.96 14.09
N HIS A 90 0.08 -5.90 13.80
CA HIS A 90 0.40 -4.87 14.79
C HIS A 90 -0.71 -3.84 15.00
N THR A 91 -1.73 -3.83 14.14
CA THR A 91 -2.87 -2.93 14.27
C THR A 91 -3.81 -3.45 15.34
N ALA A 92 -3.77 -2.81 16.51
CA ALA A 92 -4.73 -3.11 17.57
C ALA A 92 -6.14 -2.82 17.06
N LEU A 93 -7.01 -3.84 17.09
CA LEU A 93 -8.40 -3.64 16.76
C LEU A 93 -9.07 -2.80 17.86
N PRO A 94 -9.75 -1.70 17.52
CA PRO A 94 -10.65 -1.09 18.47
C PRO A 94 -11.73 -2.13 18.83
N PRO A 95 -12.17 -2.21 20.09
CA PRO A 95 -13.27 -3.10 20.46
C PRO A 95 -14.46 -2.87 19.54
N VAL A 96 -14.82 -3.85 18.72
CA VAL A 96 -15.96 -3.76 17.80
C VAL A 96 -17.24 -3.81 18.63
N GLU A 97 -17.70 -2.64 19.06
CA GLU A 97 -18.98 -2.49 19.73
C GLU A 97 -20.05 -2.09 18.71
N VAL A 98 -20.96 -3.01 18.40
CA VAL A 98 -22.10 -2.69 17.53
C VAL A 98 -23.06 -1.77 18.32
N PRO A 99 -23.36 -0.54 17.87
CA PRO A 99 -24.25 0.37 18.62
C PRO A 99 -25.66 -0.21 18.82
N ALA A 100 -26.11 -1.06 17.88
CA ALA A 100 -27.35 -1.81 18.00
C ALA A 100 -27.30 -2.85 19.14
N ALA A 101 -26.15 -3.48 19.39
CA ALA A 101 -25.95 -4.45 20.45
C ALA A 101 -25.98 -3.81 21.85
N ALA A 102 -25.69 -2.51 21.98
CA ALA A 102 -25.77 -1.80 23.26
C ALA A 102 -27.16 -1.89 23.91
N LYS A 103 -28.23 -1.94 23.11
CA LYS A 103 -29.62 -2.10 23.60
C LYS A 103 -29.93 -3.53 24.06
N TRP A 104 -29.18 -4.53 23.58
CA TRP A 104 -29.36 -5.95 23.92
C TRP A 104 -28.44 -6.37 25.07
N LYS A 105 -27.28 -5.72 25.24
CA LYS A 105 -26.33 -5.90 26.34
C LYS A 105 -26.98 -5.81 27.72
N PHE A 106 -28.03 -4.99 27.89
CA PHE A 106 -28.73 -4.79 29.16
C PHE A 106 -29.54 -6.02 29.63
N ARG A 107 -29.87 -6.97 28.74
CA ARG A 107 -30.78 -8.12 29.05
C ARG A 107 -30.09 -9.48 29.13
N SER A 108 -28.83 -9.60 28.73
CA SER A 108 -28.09 -10.86 28.68
C SER A 108 -26.94 -10.89 29.70
N LYS A 109 -26.70 -12.04 30.32
CA LYS A 109 -25.58 -12.26 31.26
C LYS A 109 -24.23 -11.89 30.59
N PRO A 110 -23.36 -11.10 31.23
CA PRO A 110 -22.11 -10.61 30.63
C PRO A 110 -21.04 -11.68 30.35
N LEU A 111 -21.23 -12.92 30.84
CA LEU A 111 -20.22 -13.99 30.79
C LEU A 111 -20.08 -14.69 29.43
N GLN A 112 -20.85 -14.30 28.41
CA GLN A 112 -20.89 -15.01 27.12
C GLN A 112 -20.69 -14.09 25.90
N GLN A 113 -20.13 -12.89 26.09
CA GLN A 113 -19.65 -12.10 24.96
C GLN A 113 -18.32 -12.68 24.48
N VAL A 114 -18.36 -13.39 23.36
CA VAL A 114 -17.17 -13.72 22.58
C VAL A 114 -16.72 -12.42 21.92
N VAL A 115 -15.80 -11.72 22.57
CA VAL A 115 -14.98 -10.72 21.87
C VAL A 115 -14.06 -11.54 20.97
N LEU A 116 -14.23 -11.41 19.67
CA LEU A 116 -13.30 -12.00 18.72
C LEU A 116 -12.02 -11.18 18.76
N ASP A 117 -10.89 -11.86 18.88
CA ASP A 117 -9.56 -11.24 18.82
C ASP A 117 -9.20 -10.83 17.38
N TYR A 118 -10.15 -10.94 16.43
CA TYR A 118 -9.96 -10.70 15.01
C TYR A 118 -11.27 -10.24 14.31
N ASP A 119 -11.17 -9.24 13.43
CA ASP A 119 -12.29 -8.59 12.74
C ASP A 119 -12.50 -9.03 11.27
N TYR A 120 -11.69 -9.97 10.76
CA TYR A 120 -11.75 -10.48 9.38
C TYR A 120 -11.54 -9.42 8.27
N THR A 121 -11.11 -8.20 8.60
CA THR A 121 -10.98 -7.13 7.61
C THR A 121 -9.60 -7.08 6.95
N PHE A 122 -8.59 -7.68 7.59
CA PHE A 122 -7.17 -7.56 7.20
C PHE A 122 -6.74 -6.09 6.96
N THR A 123 -7.39 -5.15 7.64
CA THR A 123 -7.11 -3.72 7.49
C THR A 123 -5.69 -3.44 7.98
N THR A 124 -4.87 -2.87 7.10
CA THR A 124 -3.48 -2.56 7.41
C THR A 124 -3.18 -1.09 7.14
N PRO A 125 -2.44 -0.40 8.03
CA PRO A 125 -1.92 0.95 7.76
C PRO A 125 -0.72 0.94 6.82
N TYR A 126 -0.35 -0.23 6.28
CA TYR A 126 0.79 -0.40 5.40
C TYR A 126 0.72 0.50 4.17
N ASN A 127 1.76 1.33 4.01
CA ASN A 127 1.90 2.34 2.96
C ASN A 127 3.13 2.10 2.08
N GLY A 128 3.71 0.90 2.15
CA GLY A 128 4.95 0.53 1.46
C GLY A 128 6.12 0.37 2.41
N SER A 129 7.12 -0.37 1.97
CA SER A 129 8.37 -0.62 2.68
C SER A 129 9.51 0.13 1.99
N GLU A 130 10.27 0.91 2.76
CA GLU A 130 11.41 1.66 2.24
C GLU A 130 12.73 0.96 2.58
N THR A 131 13.61 0.84 1.59
CA THR A 131 15.01 0.45 1.78
C THR A 131 15.92 1.36 0.98
N VAL A 132 17.12 1.61 1.47
CA VAL A 132 18.14 2.41 0.76
C VAL A 132 19.34 1.53 0.50
N GLU A 133 19.51 1.13 -0.76
CA GLU A 133 20.69 0.39 -1.21
C GLU A 133 21.81 1.41 -1.49
N ARG A 134 22.73 1.61 -0.53
CA ARG A 134 23.89 2.49 -0.73
C ARG A 134 24.83 1.88 -1.78
N ASN A 135 24.73 2.34 -3.02
CA ASN A 135 25.78 2.12 -4.01
C ASN A 135 27.01 2.94 -3.60
N ALA A 136 28.06 2.26 -3.10
CA ALA A 136 29.28 2.88 -2.60
C ALA A 136 30.12 3.62 -3.67
N GLU A 137 29.69 3.62 -4.93
CA GLU A 137 30.54 3.96 -6.08
C GLU A 137 30.25 5.34 -6.70
N LYS A 138 29.11 5.97 -6.38
CA LYS A 138 28.79 7.32 -6.85
C LYS A 138 28.36 8.17 -5.67
N GLY A 139 29.24 9.08 -5.27
CA GLY A 139 28.96 10.07 -4.23
C GLY A 139 27.64 10.78 -4.50
N TYR A 140 26.97 11.16 -3.41
CA TYR A 140 25.70 11.88 -3.45
C TYR A 140 25.76 13.02 -4.49
N PRO A 141 24.77 13.14 -5.40
CA PRO A 141 24.58 14.37 -6.12
C PRO A 141 24.45 15.49 -5.08
N SER A 142 25.29 16.54 -5.19
CA SER A 142 25.33 17.64 -4.22
C SER A 142 24.00 18.39 -4.06
N ASP A 143 23.01 18.10 -4.91
CA ASP A 143 21.66 18.66 -4.90
C ASP A 143 20.63 17.80 -4.13
N CYS A 144 21.02 16.61 -3.62
CA CYS A 144 20.12 15.71 -2.88
C CYS A 144 19.80 16.17 -1.44
N ALA A 145 20.48 17.20 -0.92
CA ALA A 145 20.17 17.78 0.38
C ALA A 145 18.76 18.41 0.43
N ALA A 146 18.15 18.70 -0.73
CA ALA A 146 16.77 19.21 -0.80
C ALA A 146 15.69 18.19 -0.41
N TYR A 147 16.00 16.88 -0.42
CA TYR A 147 15.06 15.81 -0.04
C TYR A 147 15.16 15.40 1.43
N SER A 148 16.19 15.86 2.14
CA SER A 148 16.39 15.56 3.55
C SER A 148 15.55 16.43 4.48
N ASP A 149 14.99 17.53 3.97
CA ASP A 149 14.13 18.45 4.71
C ASP A 149 12.67 18.36 4.21
N PRO A 150 11.75 17.77 4.99
CA PRO A 150 10.32 17.70 4.68
C PRO A 150 9.68 19.07 4.41
N SER A 151 10.27 20.17 4.91
CA SER A 151 9.76 21.53 4.78
C SER A 151 9.87 22.05 3.34
N ILE A 152 10.94 21.69 2.62
CA ILE A 152 11.22 22.12 1.24
C ILE A 152 10.22 21.51 0.23
N ILE A 153 9.71 20.31 0.51
CA ILE A 153 8.72 19.62 -0.33
C ILE A 153 7.36 20.34 -0.26
N SER A 154 7.01 20.86 0.91
CA SER A 154 5.73 21.55 1.13
C SER A 154 5.61 22.86 0.33
N GLU A 155 6.75 23.51 0.05
CA GLU A 155 6.80 24.78 -0.68
C GLU A 155 6.71 24.62 -2.21
N ARG A 156 7.03 23.43 -2.75
CA ARG A 156 7.12 23.20 -4.20
C ARG A 156 5.90 22.54 -4.81
N LEU A 157 4.99 22.00 -4.01
CA LEU A 157 3.74 21.44 -4.51
C LEU A 157 2.70 22.55 -4.65
N PRO A 158 2.11 22.77 -5.85
CA PRO A 158 0.99 23.68 -5.96
C PRO A 158 -0.16 23.15 -5.11
N ILE A 159 -0.50 23.86 -4.03
CA ILE A 159 -1.67 23.57 -3.21
C ILE A 159 -2.91 23.86 -4.07
N ILE A 160 -3.45 22.83 -4.72
CA ILE A 160 -4.72 22.92 -5.42
C ILE A 160 -5.82 22.90 -4.36
N MET A 161 -6.26 24.08 -3.92
CA MET A 161 -7.44 24.22 -3.08
C MET A 161 -8.69 23.89 -3.89
N GLN A 162 -9.22 22.67 -3.74
CA GLN A 162 -10.54 22.35 -4.25
C GLN A 162 -11.61 22.99 -3.35
N LYS A 163 -12.32 23.97 -3.91
CA LYS A 163 -13.45 24.63 -3.22
C LYS A 163 -14.67 23.73 -3.35
N ALA A 164 -14.98 22.97 -2.30
CA ALA A 164 -16.22 22.18 -2.26
C ALA A 164 -17.42 23.13 -2.04
N GLN A 165 -18.32 23.21 -3.03
CA GLN A 165 -19.61 23.88 -2.86
C GLN A 165 -20.69 22.83 -2.56
N LYS A 166 -21.34 22.99 -1.42
CA LYS A 166 -22.46 22.15 -0.99
C LYS A 166 -23.72 22.55 -1.76
N LEU A 167 -24.27 21.65 -2.57
CA LEU A 167 -25.59 21.82 -3.18
C LEU A 167 -26.66 21.52 -2.12
N SER A 168 -27.41 22.53 -1.71
CA SER A 168 -28.64 22.39 -0.93
C SER A 168 -29.82 22.28 -1.88
N ILE A 169 -30.36 21.07 -2.03
CA ILE A 169 -31.59 20.82 -2.80
C ILE A 169 -32.73 20.80 -1.78
N GLU A 170 -33.58 21.84 -1.81
CA GLU A 170 -34.84 21.84 -1.05
C GLU A 170 -35.87 21.02 -1.83
N ILE A 171 -36.34 19.94 -1.22
CA ILE A 171 -37.43 19.11 -1.76
C ILE A 171 -38.74 19.67 -1.19
N PRO A 172 -39.64 20.24 -2.00
CA PRO A 172 -40.91 20.74 -1.50
C PRO A 172 -41.83 19.57 -1.11
N CYS A 173 -42.18 19.48 0.18
CA CYS A 173 -43.28 18.64 0.65
C CYS A 173 -44.60 19.20 0.10
N LYS A 174 -45.30 18.41 -0.72
CA LYS A 174 -46.70 18.69 -1.07
C LYS A 174 -47.60 18.18 0.05
N HIS A 175 -48.42 19.08 0.57
CA HIS A 175 -49.56 18.77 1.45
C HIS A 175 -50.69 18.10 0.66
#